data_AF-A0A9E4DVH2-F1
#
_entry.id   AF-A0A9E4DVH2-F1
#
_cell.length_a   1.000
_cell.length_b   1.000
_cell.length_c   1.000
_cell.angle_alpha   90.00
_cell.angle_beta   90.00
_cell.angle_gamma   90.00
#
_symmetry.space_group_name_H-M   'P 1'
#
loop_
_entity.id
_entity.type
_entity.pdbx_description
1 polymer ?
#
loop_
_entity_poly.entity_id
_entity_poly.type
_entity_poly.pdbx_seq_one_letter_code
_entity_poly.pdbx_strand_id
1 'polypeptide(L)'
;MSKPRPPIALEDVFESPSRIEELLECGGPYWPTMRYVATGAELQAVGGAYGGSRSAGTIPVAPWFRADWVDGDTLLPGAEAIRDHAGLAEAARALFGAEFVRPRHVYVNLMTPIRQAGQPHVDVPQFRGMDRSRAPVWLLHCMARSGLFERWRVRIATAVVWFYEGPGGEFDYWPEGPAGLPRRAPAATNTALMGDNDSMFHRVGPVGEPESVFPGELSLEAELCAAAPGRWEIRERGKSLAEYGRRQVRASVSWKAEVLADAAECALLDEHRDDLDPGEVAARFAADVSARGLEPVRPSDPLSDPRFVAQLNQVYPPVPPEA
;
A
#
# COMPACT_ATOMS: atom_id res chain seq x y z
N MET A 1 -16.85 0.41 -5.73
CA MET A 1 -15.47 0.04 -6.11
C MET A 1 -15.52 -0.91 -7.30
N SER A 2 -14.64 -0.72 -8.28
CA SER A 2 -14.55 -1.60 -9.45
C SER A 2 -14.12 -3.02 -9.05
N LYS A 3 -14.52 -4.01 -9.86
CA LYS A 3 -14.10 -5.40 -9.63
C LYS A 3 -12.58 -5.51 -9.87
N PRO A 4 -11.83 -6.19 -8.99
CA PRO A 4 -10.41 -6.40 -9.20
C PRO A 4 -10.14 -7.15 -10.51
N ARG A 5 -9.00 -6.84 -11.13
CA ARG A 5 -8.48 -7.61 -12.26
C ARG A 5 -7.80 -8.89 -11.74
N PRO A 6 -7.92 -10.04 -12.44
CA PRO A 6 -7.23 -11.27 -12.04
C PRO A 6 -5.72 -11.04 -11.98
N PRO A 7 -5.07 -11.26 -10.83
CA PRO A 7 -3.65 -10.95 -10.69
C PRO A 7 -2.78 -11.94 -11.49
N ILE A 8 -1.57 -11.50 -11.85
CA ILE A 8 -0.57 -12.29 -12.56
C ILE A 8 0.53 -12.67 -11.58
N ALA A 9 0.75 -13.97 -11.39
CA ALA A 9 1.89 -14.48 -10.64
C ALA A 9 3.14 -14.46 -11.52
N LEU A 10 4.26 -14.03 -10.93
CA LEU A 10 5.56 -13.98 -11.58
C LEU A 10 6.56 -14.78 -10.73
N GLU A 11 7.43 -15.52 -11.41
CA GLU A 11 8.52 -16.28 -10.82
C GLU A 11 9.83 -15.80 -11.44
N ASP A 12 10.94 -16.02 -10.74
CA ASP A 12 12.28 -15.61 -11.16
C ASP A 12 12.36 -14.15 -11.63
N VAL A 13 11.71 -13.25 -10.88
CA VAL A 13 11.47 -11.86 -11.31
C VAL A 13 12.75 -11.13 -11.68
N PHE A 14 13.77 -11.21 -10.83
CA PHE A 14 15.07 -10.59 -11.08
C PHE A 14 16.12 -11.64 -11.44
N GLU A 15 16.91 -11.36 -12.47
CA GLU A 15 18.05 -12.21 -12.89
C GLU A 15 19.13 -12.32 -11.81
N SER A 16 19.26 -11.31 -10.94
CA SER A 16 20.23 -11.28 -9.84
C SER A 16 19.57 -10.92 -8.52
N PRO A 17 18.88 -11.87 -7.86
CA PRO A 17 18.19 -11.64 -6.59
C PRO A 17 19.12 -11.11 -5.49
N SER A 18 20.39 -11.52 -5.51
CA SER A 18 21.42 -11.05 -4.57
C SER A 18 21.64 -9.53 -4.63
N ARG A 19 21.48 -8.90 -5.80
CA ARG A 19 21.59 -7.43 -5.90
C ARG A 19 20.44 -6.73 -5.19
N ILE A 20 19.25 -7.33 -5.18
CA ILE A 20 18.12 -6.78 -4.46
C ILE A 20 18.35 -6.92 -2.96
N GLU A 21 18.92 -8.04 -2.52
CA GLU A 21 19.31 -8.26 -1.12
C GLU A 21 20.39 -7.26 -0.66
N GLU A 22 21.38 -6.95 -1.49
CA GLU A 22 22.35 -5.89 -1.24
C GLU A 22 21.67 -4.51 -1.09
N LEU A 23 20.70 -4.20 -1.97
CA LEU A 23 19.89 -2.97 -1.85
C LEU A 23 19.06 -2.96 -0.57
N LEU A 24 18.50 -4.10 -0.16
CA LEU A 24 17.80 -4.21 1.13
C LEU A 24 18.74 -3.85 2.27
N GLU A 25 19.96 -4.37 2.29
CA GLU A 25 20.92 -4.13 3.35
C GLU A 25 21.42 -2.66 3.38
N CYS A 26 21.63 -2.03 2.22
CA CYS A 26 22.11 -0.65 2.15
C CYS A 26 21.01 0.42 2.16
N GLY A 27 19.77 0.05 1.87
CA GLY A 27 18.62 0.95 1.76
C GLY A 27 18.00 1.40 3.08
N GLY A 28 18.54 0.97 4.23
CA GLY A 28 18.11 1.40 5.55
C GLY A 28 18.68 2.78 5.96
N PRO A 29 18.25 3.34 7.11
CA PRO A 29 17.30 2.76 8.07
C PRO A 29 15.87 2.67 7.53
N TYR A 30 15.17 1.60 7.91
CA TYR A 30 13.74 1.44 7.63
C TYR A 30 12.93 1.88 8.84
N TRP A 31 11.84 2.59 8.61
CA TRP A 31 11.03 3.21 9.65
C TRP A 31 9.67 2.52 9.81
N PRO A 32 9.08 2.50 11.01
CA PRO A 32 7.76 1.91 11.21
C PRO A 32 6.73 2.45 10.22
N THR A 33 5.95 1.57 9.61
CA THR A 33 4.93 1.96 8.61
C THR A 33 3.89 2.93 9.17
N MET A 34 3.66 2.89 10.48
CA MET A 34 2.80 3.84 11.17
C MET A 34 3.25 5.30 11.05
N ARG A 35 4.51 5.59 10.73
CA ARG A 35 4.97 6.96 10.41
C ARG A 35 4.29 7.54 9.16
N TYR A 36 3.78 6.68 8.29
CA TYR A 36 3.13 7.07 7.03
C TYR A 36 1.61 7.28 7.20
N VAL A 37 1.12 7.32 8.44
CA VAL A 37 -0.27 7.62 8.81
C VAL A 37 -0.27 8.87 9.69
N ALA A 38 -0.84 9.96 9.19
CA ALA A 38 -0.81 11.26 9.86
C ALA A 38 -1.92 11.40 10.92
N THR A 39 -3.06 10.70 10.77
CA THR A 39 -4.21 10.87 11.68
C THR A 39 -4.98 9.57 11.97
N GLY A 40 -5.78 9.58 13.04
CA GLY A 40 -6.68 8.46 13.36
C GLY A 40 -7.76 8.21 12.30
N ALA A 41 -8.18 9.24 11.56
CA ALA A 41 -9.12 9.10 10.45
C ALA A 41 -8.45 8.39 9.25
N GLU A 42 -7.18 8.69 8.98
CA GLU A 42 -6.40 7.95 7.98
C GLU A 42 -6.20 6.50 8.39
N LEU A 43 -5.91 6.22 9.66
CA LEU A 43 -5.78 4.84 10.16
C LEU A 43 -7.09 4.04 9.96
N GLN A 44 -8.24 4.65 10.21
CA GLN A 44 -9.55 4.04 9.96
C GLN A 44 -9.78 3.80 8.46
N ALA A 45 -9.37 4.75 7.62
CA ALA A 45 -9.56 4.66 6.18
C ALA A 45 -8.73 3.53 5.54
N VAL A 46 -7.52 3.31 6.02
CA VAL A 46 -6.66 2.18 5.61
C VAL A 46 -7.03 0.87 6.30
N GLY A 47 -8.13 0.82 7.07
CA GLY A 47 -8.71 -0.40 7.60
C GLY A 47 -7.84 -1.18 8.59
N GLY A 48 -6.81 -0.56 9.18
CA GLY A 48 -5.83 -1.29 10.01
C GLY A 48 -4.79 -2.07 9.20
N ALA A 49 -4.51 -1.64 7.97
CA ALA A 49 -3.45 -2.18 7.09
C ALA A 49 -2.09 -2.34 7.79
N TYR A 50 -1.79 -1.52 8.79
CA TYR A 50 -0.47 -1.40 9.40
C TYR A 50 -0.27 -2.17 10.71
N GLY A 51 -1.26 -2.96 11.15
CA GLY A 51 -1.16 -3.70 12.41
C GLY A 51 -1.23 -2.80 13.64
N GLY A 52 -2.22 -3.03 14.49
CA GLY A 52 -2.36 -2.27 15.74
C GLY A 52 -3.80 -2.29 16.25
N SER A 53 -3.99 -2.71 17.50
CA SER A 53 -5.27 -2.60 18.20
C SER A 53 -5.28 -1.31 19.01
N ARG A 54 -6.38 -0.55 18.98
CA ARG A 54 -6.56 0.64 19.82
C ARG A 54 -6.93 0.21 21.24
N SER A 55 -5.93 0.07 22.11
CA SER A 55 -6.13 0.11 23.55
C SER A 55 -5.63 1.45 24.10
N ALA A 56 -6.51 2.20 24.77
CA ALA A 56 -6.17 3.32 25.67
C ALA A 56 -5.26 4.43 25.10
N GLY A 57 -5.47 4.90 23.87
CA GLY A 57 -4.95 6.18 23.38
C GLY A 57 -3.52 6.18 22.82
N THR A 58 -2.81 5.05 22.82
CA THR A 58 -1.58 4.85 22.05
C THR A 58 -1.82 3.78 20.97
N ILE A 59 -1.29 4.01 19.77
CA ILE A 59 -1.33 3.01 18.69
C ILE A 59 -0.04 2.19 18.83
N PRO A 60 -0.11 0.90 19.18
CA PRO A 60 1.08 0.07 19.25
C PRO A 60 1.74 -0.02 17.88
N VAL A 61 3.05 0.20 17.83
CA VAL A 61 3.83 0.16 16.59
C VAL A 61 4.19 -1.29 16.29
N ALA A 62 3.61 -1.84 15.23
CA ALA A 62 3.98 -3.17 14.74
C ALA A 62 5.43 -3.19 14.23
N PRO A 63 6.15 -4.32 14.34
CA PRO A 63 7.48 -4.50 13.75
C PRO A 63 7.44 -4.67 12.21
N TRP A 64 6.82 -3.69 11.57
CA TRP A 64 6.67 -3.55 10.13
C TRP A 64 7.28 -2.20 9.75
N PHE A 65 8.37 -2.27 9.02
CA PHE A 65 9.20 -1.13 8.64
C PHE A 65 9.15 -0.90 7.14
N ARG A 66 9.38 0.34 6.70
CA ARG A 66 9.33 0.77 5.31
C ARG A 66 10.41 1.81 5.00
N ALA A 67 10.82 1.81 3.73
CA ALA A 67 11.55 2.89 3.09
C ALA A 67 11.07 3.03 1.64
N ASP A 68 11.10 4.26 1.14
CA ASP A 68 10.87 4.56 -0.28
C ASP A 68 12.24 4.58 -0.99
N TRP A 69 12.36 3.87 -2.10
CA TRP A 69 13.57 3.80 -2.91
C TRP A 69 13.47 4.62 -4.19
N VAL A 70 12.25 4.79 -4.69
CA VAL A 70 11.92 5.67 -5.82
C VAL A 70 10.59 6.32 -5.49
N ASP A 71 10.51 7.65 -5.55
CA ASP A 71 9.27 8.43 -5.44
C ASP A 71 9.35 9.63 -6.40
N GLY A 72 8.97 9.38 -7.66
CA GLY A 72 9.31 10.27 -8.78
C GLY A 72 10.81 10.22 -9.12
N ASP A 73 11.65 10.63 -8.16
CA ASP A 73 13.10 10.57 -8.23
C ASP A 73 13.64 9.26 -7.63
N THR A 74 14.84 8.85 -8.07
CA THR A 74 15.57 7.73 -7.44
C THR A 74 16.18 8.20 -6.11
N LEU A 75 15.72 7.63 -5.00
CA LEU A 75 16.18 7.93 -3.64
C LEU A 75 17.34 7.02 -3.20
N LEU A 76 17.32 5.76 -3.66
CA LEU A 76 18.40 4.79 -3.45
C LEU A 76 19.10 4.45 -4.78
N PRO A 77 20.40 4.74 -4.95
CA PRO A 77 21.13 4.35 -6.15
C PRO A 77 21.03 2.84 -6.42
N GLY A 78 20.72 2.45 -7.65
CA GLY A 78 20.48 1.08 -8.06
C GLY A 78 19.00 0.70 -8.11
N ALA A 79 18.12 1.44 -7.42
CA ALA A 79 16.68 1.19 -7.46
C ALA A 79 16.03 1.53 -8.82
N GLU A 80 16.70 2.31 -9.67
CA GLU A 80 16.28 2.55 -11.05
C GLU A 80 16.15 1.26 -11.85
N ALA A 81 16.99 0.26 -11.60
CA ALA A 81 16.90 -1.04 -12.26
C ALA A 81 15.61 -1.79 -11.91
N ILE A 82 15.07 -1.55 -10.71
CA ILE A 82 13.78 -2.10 -10.27
C ILE A 82 12.64 -1.28 -10.87
N ARG A 83 12.73 0.05 -10.83
CA ARG A 83 11.75 0.96 -11.44
C ARG A 83 11.56 0.64 -12.92
N ASP A 84 12.65 0.49 -13.66
CA ASP A 84 12.65 0.34 -15.12
C ASP A 84 12.60 -1.14 -15.55
N HIS A 85 12.23 -2.05 -14.65
CA HIS A 85 12.20 -3.48 -14.91
C HIS A 85 11.16 -3.86 -15.98
N ALA A 86 11.64 -4.23 -17.17
CA ALA A 86 10.80 -4.52 -18.33
C ALA A 86 9.74 -5.59 -18.06
N GLY A 87 10.11 -6.69 -17.37
CA GLY A 87 9.16 -7.76 -17.04
C GLY A 87 8.00 -7.33 -16.15
N LEU A 88 8.22 -6.36 -15.25
CA LEU A 88 7.14 -5.82 -14.42
C LEU A 88 6.25 -4.89 -15.25
N ALA A 89 6.84 -4.07 -16.12
CA ALA A 89 6.08 -3.21 -17.03
C ALA A 89 5.20 -4.02 -18.00
N GLU A 90 5.72 -5.13 -18.56
CA GLU A 90 4.95 -6.00 -19.45
C GLU A 90 3.83 -6.74 -18.70
N ALA A 91 4.06 -7.21 -17.47
CA ALA A 91 3.01 -7.78 -16.64
C ALA A 91 1.90 -6.77 -16.33
N ALA A 92 2.25 -5.49 -16.08
CA ALA A 92 1.28 -4.42 -15.87
C ALA A 92 0.47 -4.13 -17.14
N ARG A 93 1.12 -4.08 -18.32
CA ARG A 93 0.42 -3.95 -19.62
C ARG A 93 -0.56 -5.08 -19.83
N ALA A 94 -0.14 -6.32 -19.59
CA ALA A 94 -0.97 -7.50 -19.77
C ALA A 94 -2.18 -7.50 -18.82
N LEU A 95 -1.98 -7.14 -17.55
CA LEU A 95 -3.04 -7.10 -16.54
C LEU A 95 -4.16 -6.11 -16.91
N PHE A 96 -3.80 -4.94 -17.44
CA PHE A 96 -4.73 -3.86 -17.72
C PHE A 96 -5.14 -3.73 -19.19
N GLY A 97 -4.50 -4.45 -20.11
CA GLY A 97 -4.71 -4.31 -21.56
C GLY A 97 -4.35 -2.91 -22.05
N ALA A 98 -3.23 -2.36 -21.58
CA ALA A 98 -2.85 -0.96 -21.75
C ALA A 98 -1.63 -0.77 -22.66
N GLU A 99 -1.57 0.34 -23.38
CA GLU A 99 -0.44 0.69 -24.25
C GLU A 99 0.74 1.28 -23.44
N PHE A 100 0.45 2.14 -22.47
CA PHE A 100 1.47 2.87 -21.72
C PHE A 100 1.50 2.46 -20.25
N VAL A 101 2.72 2.22 -19.75
CA VAL A 101 3.00 1.94 -18.34
C VAL A 101 4.11 2.88 -17.91
N ARG A 102 3.86 3.66 -16.86
CA ARG A 102 4.80 4.64 -16.31
C ARG A 102 5.13 4.24 -14.88
N PRO A 103 6.28 3.60 -14.63
CA PRO A 103 6.72 3.28 -13.28
C PRO A 103 6.95 4.57 -12.49
N ARG A 104 6.41 4.66 -11.26
CA ARG A 104 6.45 5.91 -10.46
C ARG A 104 7.08 5.73 -9.09
N HIS A 105 6.83 4.59 -8.45
CA HIS A 105 7.13 4.41 -7.04
C HIS A 105 7.65 3.00 -6.78
N VAL A 106 8.74 2.92 -6.02
CA VAL A 106 9.29 1.66 -5.51
C VAL A 106 9.52 1.86 -4.02
N TYR A 107 8.85 1.06 -3.20
CA TYR A 107 9.04 1.07 -1.76
C TYR A 107 9.22 -0.35 -1.24
N VAL A 108 9.89 -0.46 -0.11
CA VAL A 108 10.19 -1.74 0.53
C VAL A 108 9.47 -1.81 1.85
N ASN A 109 8.90 -2.98 2.15
CA ASN A 109 8.49 -3.33 3.50
C ASN A 109 9.41 -4.42 4.04
N LEU A 110 9.90 -4.23 5.26
CA LEU A 110 10.61 -5.25 6.04
C LEU A 110 9.81 -5.56 7.30
N MET A 111 9.57 -6.85 7.54
CA MET A 111 8.81 -7.30 8.70
C MET A 111 9.63 -8.32 9.47
N THR A 112 9.84 -8.06 10.76
CA THR A 112 10.37 -9.08 11.67
C THR A 112 9.20 -9.92 12.20
N PRO A 113 9.42 -10.97 13.00
CA PRO A 113 8.35 -11.85 13.44
C PRO A 113 7.17 -11.08 14.06
N ILE A 114 5.96 -11.39 13.60
CA ILE A 114 4.72 -10.74 14.03
C ILE A 114 3.55 -11.73 13.99
N ARG A 115 2.78 -11.81 15.08
CA ARG A 115 1.64 -12.75 15.19
C ARG A 115 0.44 -12.32 14.33
N GLN A 116 0.25 -11.01 14.16
CA GLN A 116 -0.83 -10.43 13.39
C GLN A 116 -0.31 -9.19 12.67
N ALA A 117 -0.14 -9.30 11.35
CA ALA A 117 0.44 -8.24 10.55
C ALA A 117 -0.52 -7.07 10.31
N GLY A 118 -1.65 -7.31 9.66
CA GLY A 118 -2.62 -6.26 9.32
C GLY A 118 -3.94 -6.87 8.86
N GLN A 119 -4.99 -6.05 8.85
CA GLN A 119 -6.30 -6.44 8.33
C GLN A 119 -6.32 -6.40 6.80
N PRO A 120 -7.25 -7.13 6.14
CA PRO A 120 -7.50 -6.98 4.72
C PRO A 120 -7.77 -5.51 4.33
N HIS A 121 -7.03 -5.02 3.35
CA HIS A 121 -7.15 -3.64 2.85
C HIS A 121 -6.91 -3.59 1.34
N VAL A 122 -7.27 -2.46 0.74
CA VAL A 122 -6.81 -2.07 -0.61
C VAL A 122 -5.77 -0.97 -0.45
N ASP A 123 -4.93 -0.80 -1.47
CA ASP A 123 -4.02 0.33 -1.55
C ASP A 123 -4.77 1.66 -1.69
N VAL A 124 -4.06 2.76 -1.44
CA VAL A 124 -4.64 4.11 -1.51
C VAL A 124 -4.88 4.46 -2.99
N PRO A 125 -6.14 4.70 -3.39
CA PRO A 125 -6.49 4.98 -4.77
C PRO A 125 -6.05 6.38 -5.20
N GLN A 126 -5.79 6.55 -6.50
CA GLN A 126 -5.47 7.84 -7.12
C GLN A 126 -6.53 8.26 -8.15
N PHE A 127 -6.82 9.56 -8.19
CA PHE A 127 -7.71 10.16 -9.19
C PHE A 127 -7.02 11.37 -9.83
N ARG A 128 -7.40 11.70 -11.06
CA ARG A 128 -6.95 12.93 -11.73
C ARG A 128 -7.27 14.16 -10.84
N GLY A 129 -6.25 14.95 -10.51
CA GLY A 129 -6.33 16.08 -9.57
C GLY A 129 -6.32 15.74 -8.08
N MET A 130 -6.50 14.48 -7.68
CA MET A 130 -6.65 14.06 -6.27
C MET A 130 -5.80 12.81 -5.96
N ASP A 131 -4.66 13.02 -5.33
CA ASP A 131 -3.74 11.99 -4.85
C ASP A 131 -3.32 12.25 -3.39
N ARG A 132 -2.40 11.44 -2.84
CA ARG A 132 -1.95 11.55 -1.44
C ARG A 132 -1.22 12.86 -1.11
N SER A 133 -0.74 13.60 -2.11
CA SER A 133 -0.12 14.92 -1.92
C SER A 133 -1.16 16.05 -1.85
N ARG A 134 -2.37 15.83 -2.36
CA ARG A 134 -3.44 16.84 -2.47
C ARG A 134 -4.66 16.57 -1.60
N ALA A 135 -4.86 15.32 -1.20
CA ALA A 135 -6.03 14.90 -0.45
C ALA A 135 -5.66 13.89 0.66
N PRO A 136 -6.37 13.93 1.79
CA PRO A 136 -6.15 12.97 2.86
C PRO A 136 -6.60 11.58 2.42
N VAL A 137 -5.93 10.55 2.93
CA VAL A 137 -6.16 9.14 2.55
C VAL A 137 -7.61 8.71 2.76
N TRP A 138 -8.27 9.25 3.80
CA TRP A 138 -9.68 8.96 4.06
C TRP A 138 -10.61 9.37 2.92
N LEU A 139 -10.36 10.51 2.29
CA LEU A 139 -11.19 11.03 1.21
C LEU A 139 -10.99 10.20 -0.05
N LEU A 140 -9.75 9.84 -0.37
CA LEU A 140 -9.42 8.99 -1.52
C LEU A 140 -10.12 7.62 -1.43
N HIS A 141 -10.08 6.97 -0.27
CA HIS A 141 -10.83 5.72 -0.10
C HIS A 141 -12.34 5.92 -0.16
N CYS A 142 -12.90 7.00 0.42
CA CYS A 142 -14.32 7.34 0.26
C CYS A 142 -14.70 7.50 -1.23
N MET A 143 -13.87 8.21 -2.01
CA MET A 143 -14.07 8.40 -3.44
C MET A 143 -14.13 7.04 -4.16
N ALA A 144 -13.18 6.13 -3.92
CA ALA A 144 -13.17 4.80 -4.53
C ALA A 144 -14.35 3.92 -4.10
N ARG A 145 -14.72 3.94 -2.81
CA ARG A 145 -15.86 3.17 -2.30
C ARG A 145 -17.17 3.63 -2.91
N SER A 146 -17.36 4.95 -3.05
CA SER A 146 -18.59 5.54 -3.60
C SER A 146 -18.85 5.16 -5.06
N GLY A 147 -17.80 4.91 -5.86
CA GLY A 147 -17.91 4.69 -7.30
C GLY A 147 -18.25 5.94 -8.11
N LEU A 148 -18.51 7.09 -7.46
CA LEU A 148 -18.88 8.34 -8.13
C LEU A 148 -17.75 8.94 -8.98
N PHE A 149 -16.51 8.53 -8.70
CA PHE A 149 -15.30 9.14 -9.26
C PHE A 149 -14.55 8.20 -10.23
N GLU A 150 -15.14 7.07 -10.62
CA GLU A 150 -14.45 6.06 -11.44
C GLU A 150 -13.95 6.62 -12.79
N ARG A 151 -14.67 7.59 -13.37
CA ARG A 151 -14.25 8.29 -14.60
C ARG A 151 -12.89 9.00 -14.44
N TRP A 152 -12.54 9.44 -13.23
CA TRP A 152 -11.29 10.12 -12.92
C TRP A 152 -10.22 9.19 -12.34
N ARG A 153 -10.51 7.89 -12.22
CA ARG A 153 -9.58 6.94 -11.62
C ARG A 153 -8.30 6.86 -12.46
N VAL A 154 -7.16 7.05 -11.81
CA VAL A 154 -5.85 6.70 -12.37
C VAL A 154 -5.61 5.23 -12.02
N ARG A 155 -5.37 4.40 -13.03
CA ARG A 155 -5.12 2.97 -12.83
C ARG A 155 -3.69 2.78 -12.37
N ILE A 156 -3.52 2.10 -11.24
CA ILE A 156 -2.22 1.76 -10.68
C ILE A 156 -2.06 0.24 -10.71
N ALA A 157 -1.02 -0.23 -11.38
CA ALA A 157 -0.53 -1.59 -11.25
C ALA A 157 0.46 -1.67 -10.09
N THR A 158 0.32 -2.69 -9.25
CA THR A 158 1.25 -2.96 -8.16
C THR A 158 1.82 -4.38 -8.30
N ALA A 159 3.14 -4.49 -8.40
CA ALA A 159 3.83 -5.76 -8.19
C ALA A 159 4.41 -5.80 -6.78
N VAL A 160 4.08 -6.84 -6.02
CA VAL A 160 4.71 -7.12 -4.73
C VAL A 160 5.68 -8.28 -4.93
N VAL A 161 6.98 -7.99 -4.93
CA VAL A 161 8.06 -8.99 -5.09
C VAL A 161 8.63 -9.35 -3.72
N TRP A 162 8.78 -10.64 -3.42
CA TRP A 162 9.18 -11.10 -2.08
C TRP A 162 10.60 -11.64 -2.01
N PHE A 163 11.23 -11.46 -0.85
CA PHE A 163 12.51 -12.05 -0.46
C PHE A 163 12.35 -12.56 0.97
N TYR A 164 12.03 -13.85 1.10
CA TYR A 164 11.79 -14.48 2.39
C TYR A 164 11.98 -16.01 2.32
N GLU A 165 12.70 -16.53 3.30
CA GLU A 165 13.07 -17.96 3.44
C GLU A 165 12.59 -18.54 4.78
N GLY A 166 11.76 -17.78 5.50
CA GLY A 166 11.15 -18.16 6.76
C GLY A 166 9.72 -18.68 6.60
N PRO A 167 9.11 -19.15 7.70
CA PRO A 167 7.73 -19.63 7.72
C PRO A 167 6.71 -18.48 7.76
N GLY A 168 5.52 -18.75 7.24
CA GLY A 168 4.43 -17.77 7.21
C GLY A 168 4.71 -16.63 6.22
N GLY A 169 4.17 -15.45 6.52
CA GLY A 169 4.33 -14.25 5.72
C GLY A 169 3.59 -14.28 4.39
N GLU A 170 2.65 -15.20 4.22
CA GLU A 170 1.94 -15.35 2.96
C GLU A 170 1.13 -14.09 2.62
N PHE A 171 0.88 -13.90 1.34
CA PHE A 171 0.05 -12.81 0.85
C PHE A 171 -1.35 -13.35 0.57
N ASP A 172 -2.28 -13.08 1.48
CA ASP A 172 -3.69 -13.38 1.28
C ASP A 172 -4.31 -12.29 0.41
N TYR A 173 -5.08 -12.65 -0.61
CA TYR A 173 -5.73 -11.70 -1.51
C TYR A 173 -7.11 -12.19 -1.99
N TRP A 174 -7.99 -11.26 -2.33
CA TRP A 174 -9.38 -11.52 -2.74
C TRP A 174 -9.62 -11.06 -4.18
N PRO A 175 -9.34 -11.92 -5.18
CA PRO A 175 -9.41 -11.53 -6.59
C PRO A 175 -10.84 -11.31 -7.09
N GLU A 176 -11.84 -11.88 -6.41
CA GLU A 176 -13.26 -11.69 -6.73
C GLU A 176 -13.92 -10.59 -5.87
N GLY A 177 -13.13 -9.82 -5.13
CA GLY A 177 -13.60 -8.80 -4.20
C GLY A 177 -13.92 -9.35 -2.79
N PRO A 178 -14.40 -8.50 -1.87
CA PRO A 178 -14.46 -8.81 -0.44
C PRO A 178 -15.44 -9.93 -0.07
N ALA A 179 -16.46 -10.21 -0.90
CA ALA A 179 -17.38 -11.32 -0.70
C ALA A 179 -16.87 -12.65 -1.32
N GLY A 180 -15.75 -12.63 -2.03
CA GLY A 180 -15.14 -13.80 -2.63
C GLY A 180 -14.28 -14.61 -1.66
N LEU A 181 -13.84 -15.80 -2.09
CA LEU A 181 -12.89 -16.59 -1.31
C LEU A 181 -11.47 -16.01 -1.41
N PRO A 182 -10.70 -15.99 -0.30
CA PRO A 182 -9.31 -15.61 -0.35
C PRO A 182 -8.50 -16.63 -1.15
N ARG A 183 -7.43 -16.15 -1.79
CA ARG A 183 -6.32 -16.93 -2.30
C ARG A 183 -5.05 -16.54 -1.56
N ARG A 184 -4.02 -17.37 -1.67
CA ARG A 184 -2.76 -17.20 -0.95
C ARG A 184 -1.59 -17.36 -1.91
N ALA A 185 -0.67 -16.40 -1.90
CA ALA A 185 0.63 -16.52 -2.57
C ALA A 185 1.72 -16.82 -1.52
N PRO A 186 2.57 -17.83 -1.73
CA PRO A 186 3.74 -18.04 -0.90
C PRO A 186 4.68 -16.86 -1.16
N ALA A 187 5.00 -16.08 -0.12
CA ALA A 187 5.90 -14.92 -0.23
C ALA A 187 7.36 -15.35 -0.41
N ALA A 188 7.62 -16.27 -1.34
CA ALA A 188 8.89 -16.91 -1.57
C ALA A 188 9.86 -15.96 -2.28
N THR A 189 11.15 -16.15 -2.03
CA THR A 189 12.21 -15.35 -2.65
C THR A 189 12.10 -15.32 -4.17
N ASN A 190 12.21 -14.11 -4.74
CA ASN A 190 12.18 -13.82 -6.16
C ASN A 190 10.88 -14.19 -6.88
N THR A 191 9.77 -14.24 -6.14
CA THR A 191 8.41 -14.38 -6.69
C THR A 191 7.63 -13.08 -6.51
N ALA A 192 6.64 -12.84 -7.36
CA ALA A 192 5.77 -11.68 -7.22
C ALA A 192 4.31 -11.95 -7.59
N LEU A 193 3.46 -11.06 -7.14
CA LEU A 193 2.09 -10.95 -7.61
C LEU A 193 1.86 -9.54 -8.15
N MET A 194 1.56 -9.46 -9.44
CA MET A 194 1.12 -8.24 -10.14
C MET A 194 -0.40 -8.13 -10.03
N GLY A 195 -0.90 -7.04 -9.46
CA GLY A 195 -2.33 -6.87 -9.19
C GLY A 195 -2.80 -5.42 -9.23
N ASP A 196 -4.12 -5.27 -9.34
CA ASP A 196 -4.86 -4.03 -9.11
C ASP A 196 -5.12 -3.91 -7.60
N ASN A 197 -4.08 -3.67 -6.81
CA ASN A 197 -4.16 -3.63 -5.34
C ASN A 197 -5.04 -2.50 -4.80
N ASP A 198 -5.30 -1.54 -5.69
CA ASP A 198 -6.18 -0.39 -5.58
C ASP A 198 -7.67 -0.77 -5.51
N SER A 199 -8.00 -2.01 -5.89
CA SER A 199 -9.32 -2.62 -5.85
C SER A 199 -9.32 -4.02 -5.22
N MET A 200 -8.19 -4.74 -5.32
CA MET A 200 -7.98 -6.08 -4.78
C MET A 200 -7.62 -6.01 -3.30
N PHE A 201 -8.54 -6.48 -2.45
CA PHE A 201 -8.23 -6.64 -1.03
C PHE A 201 -7.07 -7.63 -0.86
N HIS A 202 -6.19 -7.31 0.08
CA HIS A 202 -5.06 -8.12 0.43
C HIS A 202 -4.62 -7.89 1.88
N ARG A 203 -3.88 -8.86 2.44
CA ARG A 203 -3.19 -8.73 3.72
C ARG A 203 -1.93 -9.59 3.74
N VAL A 204 -1.04 -9.26 4.68
CA VAL A 204 0.08 -10.13 5.05
C VAL A 204 -0.36 -11.08 6.17
N GLY A 205 -0.01 -12.35 6.06
CA GLY A 205 -0.17 -13.34 7.13
C GLY A 205 0.80 -13.12 8.30
N PRO A 206 0.70 -13.91 9.37
CA PRO A 206 1.69 -13.92 10.46
C PRO A 206 3.09 -14.22 9.91
N VAL A 207 4.12 -13.53 10.41
CA VAL A 207 5.52 -13.73 9.96
C VAL A 207 6.30 -14.42 11.07
N GLY A 208 7.08 -15.45 10.71
CA GLY A 208 7.93 -16.18 11.64
C GLY A 208 7.24 -17.35 12.35
N GLU A 209 8.05 -18.16 13.03
CA GLU A 209 7.59 -19.29 13.84
C GLU A 209 6.77 -18.80 15.05
N PRO A 210 5.85 -19.62 15.60
CA PRO A 210 5.12 -19.30 16.84
C PRO A 210 6.02 -18.97 18.04
N GLU A 211 7.23 -19.55 18.08
CA GLU A 211 8.24 -19.39 19.13
C GLU A 211 9.29 -18.31 18.81
N SER A 212 9.06 -17.50 17.77
CA SER A 212 9.98 -16.43 17.39
C SER A 212 10.15 -15.40 18.51
N VAL A 213 11.32 -14.77 18.56
CA VAL A 213 11.53 -13.59 19.39
C VAL A 213 10.77 -12.42 18.78
N PHE A 214 9.69 -12.01 19.42
CA PHE A 214 8.96 -10.80 19.06
C PHE A 214 9.65 -9.60 19.71
N PRO A 215 9.79 -8.48 19.00
CA PRO A 215 10.26 -7.28 19.64
C PRO A 215 9.26 -6.85 20.72
N GLY A 216 9.76 -6.19 21.77
CA GLY A 216 8.92 -5.56 22.77
C GLY A 216 8.11 -4.39 22.19
N GLU A 217 7.61 -3.51 23.06
CA GLU A 217 6.95 -2.29 22.61
C GLU A 217 7.92 -1.42 21.79
N LEU A 218 7.48 -1.01 20.60
CA LEU A 218 8.21 -0.12 19.72
C LEU A 218 7.53 1.26 19.73
N SER A 219 8.32 2.32 19.62
CA SER A 219 7.79 3.65 19.31
C SER A 219 7.95 3.95 17.82
N LEU A 220 7.43 5.12 17.39
CA LEU A 220 7.67 5.60 16.04
C LEU A 220 9.16 5.89 15.80
N GLU A 221 9.98 6.09 16.84
CA GLU A 221 11.43 6.34 16.72
C GLU A 221 12.27 5.08 16.42
N ALA A 222 11.68 3.89 16.51
CA ALA A 222 12.37 2.66 16.16
C ALA A 222 12.84 2.68 14.69
N GLU A 223 13.96 2.03 14.41
CA GLU A 223 14.51 1.83 13.07
C GLU A 223 14.98 0.38 12.92
N LEU A 224 14.77 -0.20 11.74
CA LEU A 224 15.35 -1.49 11.36
C LEU A 224 16.53 -1.23 10.42
N CYS A 225 17.70 -1.76 10.77
CA CYS A 225 18.95 -1.57 10.03
C CYS A 225 19.65 -2.89 9.79
N ALA A 226 20.43 -2.99 8.70
CA ALA A 226 21.41 -4.05 8.56
C ALA A 226 22.56 -3.80 9.56
N ALA A 227 22.84 -4.80 10.41
CA ALA A 227 23.94 -4.78 11.36
C ALA A 227 25.22 -5.40 10.75
N ALA A 228 25.04 -6.38 9.88
CA ALA A 228 26.05 -7.05 9.06
C ALA A 228 25.33 -7.76 7.90
N PRO A 229 26.04 -8.29 6.87
CA PRO A 229 25.40 -9.07 5.82
C PRO A 229 24.51 -10.20 6.38
N GLY A 230 23.25 -10.22 5.99
CA GLY A 230 22.23 -11.16 6.47
C GLY A 230 21.84 -11.02 7.95
N ARG A 231 22.24 -9.93 8.63
CA ARG A 231 21.92 -9.66 10.04
C ARG A 231 21.24 -8.31 10.18
N TRP A 232 20.10 -8.32 10.86
CA TRP A 232 19.23 -7.16 11.04
C TRP A 232 19.08 -6.85 12.51
N GLU A 233 18.89 -5.57 12.81
CA GLU A 233 18.74 -5.09 14.16
C GLU A 233 17.67 -4.01 14.22
N ILE A 234 16.75 -4.13 15.19
CA ILE A 234 15.86 -3.03 15.56
C ILE A 234 16.61 -2.18 16.58
N ARG A 235 16.80 -0.90 16.27
CA ARG A 235 17.38 0.09 17.16
C ARG A 235 16.34 1.13 17.55
N GLU A 236 16.48 1.69 18.74
CA GLU A 236 15.74 2.87 19.15
C GLU A 236 16.62 3.72 20.05
N ARG A 237 16.76 5.02 19.72
CA ARG A 237 17.58 5.98 20.50
C ARG A 237 19.00 5.47 20.78
N GLY A 238 19.61 4.81 19.79
CA GLY A 238 20.97 4.24 19.87
C GLY A 238 21.09 2.95 20.67
N LYS A 239 19.98 2.33 21.11
CA LYS A 239 19.97 1.04 21.81
C LYS A 239 19.45 -0.06 20.90
N SER A 240 20.13 -1.21 20.93
CA SER A 240 19.64 -2.46 20.34
C SER A 240 18.42 -2.97 21.11
N LEU A 241 17.31 -3.20 20.42
CA LEU A 241 16.10 -3.79 21.01
C LEU A 241 15.97 -5.27 20.68
N ALA A 242 16.33 -5.66 19.45
CA ALA A 242 16.27 -7.05 18.99
C ALA A 242 17.16 -7.25 17.76
N GLU A 243 17.66 -8.49 17.60
CA GLU A 243 18.43 -8.91 16.44
C GLU A 243 17.75 -10.06 15.70
N TYR A 244 17.92 -10.10 14.39
CA TYR A 244 17.31 -11.08 13.51
C TYR A 244 18.31 -11.57 12.45
N GLY A 245 18.25 -12.85 12.13
CA GLY A 245 18.88 -13.38 10.93
C GLY A 245 18.03 -13.13 9.68
N ARG A 246 18.65 -13.22 8.50
CA ARG A 246 18.00 -13.11 7.18
C ARG A 246 16.68 -13.87 7.08
N ARG A 247 16.63 -15.13 7.53
CA ARG A 247 15.43 -15.98 7.46
C ARG A 247 14.27 -15.52 8.36
N GLN A 248 14.51 -14.58 9.28
CA GLN A 248 13.51 -14.05 10.20
C GLN A 248 12.95 -12.70 9.74
N VAL A 249 13.54 -12.07 8.73
CA VAL A 249 13.07 -10.80 8.17
C VAL A 249 12.43 -11.06 6.82
N ARG A 250 11.13 -10.82 6.73
CA ARG A 250 10.39 -10.88 5.48
C ARG A 250 10.53 -9.55 4.75
N ALA A 251 11.09 -9.57 3.56
CA ALA A 251 11.18 -8.39 2.71
C ALA A 251 10.17 -8.48 1.56
N SER A 252 9.58 -7.33 1.21
CA SER A 252 8.82 -7.17 -0.02
C SER A 252 9.15 -5.85 -0.69
N VAL A 253 9.52 -5.90 -1.96
CA VAL A 253 9.68 -4.75 -2.84
C VAL A 253 8.37 -4.53 -3.58
N SER A 254 7.71 -3.40 -3.32
CA SER A 254 6.48 -3.01 -3.99
C SER A 254 6.81 -2.01 -5.09
N TRP A 255 6.54 -2.42 -6.33
CA TRP A 255 6.71 -1.61 -7.53
C TRP A 255 5.34 -1.13 -8.00
N LYS A 256 5.21 0.16 -8.28
CA LYS A 256 3.94 0.77 -8.72
C LYS A 256 4.12 1.56 -10.00
N ALA A 257 3.15 1.41 -10.90
CA ALA A 257 3.09 2.13 -12.15
C ALA A 257 1.69 2.66 -12.45
N GLU A 258 1.63 3.88 -13.00
CA GLU A 258 0.45 4.38 -13.69
C GLU A 258 0.29 3.61 -15.00
N VAL A 259 -0.93 3.19 -15.29
CA VAL A 259 -1.27 2.39 -16.47
C VAL A 259 -2.31 3.11 -17.31
N LEU A 260 -1.92 3.50 -18.52
CA LEU A 260 -2.74 4.31 -19.41
C LEU A 260 -3.07 3.53 -20.69
N ALA A 261 -4.34 3.58 -21.08
CA ALA A 261 -4.87 2.84 -22.20
C ALA A 261 -4.22 3.26 -23.52
N ASP A 262 -4.04 4.58 -23.71
CA ASP A 262 -3.58 5.17 -24.96
C ASP A 262 -2.92 6.56 -24.76
N ALA A 263 -2.49 7.16 -25.87
CA ALA A 263 -1.85 8.48 -25.88
C ALA A 263 -2.81 9.62 -25.52
N ALA A 264 -4.12 9.48 -25.72
CA ALA A 264 -5.10 10.50 -25.37
C ALA A 264 -5.27 10.60 -23.85
N GLU A 265 -5.24 9.47 -23.15
CA GLU A 265 -5.23 9.43 -21.69
C GLU A 265 -3.91 9.93 -21.09
N CYS A 266 -2.78 9.63 -21.76
CA CYS A 266 -1.49 10.25 -21.43
C CYS A 266 -1.60 11.77 -21.47
N ALA A 267 -2.07 12.34 -22.57
CA ALA A 267 -2.26 13.78 -22.70
C ALA A 267 -3.27 14.33 -21.68
N LEU A 268 -4.35 13.59 -21.38
CA LEU A 268 -5.32 14.00 -20.37
C LEU A 268 -4.66 14.17 -19.00
N LEU A 269 -3.82 13.22 -18.59
CA LEU A 269 -3.11 13.26 -17.30
C LEU A 269 -2.00 14.32 -17.29
N ASP A 270 -1.16 14.35 -18.33
CA ASP A 270 0.02 15.23 -18.41
C ASP A 270 -0.37 16.72 -18.52
N GLU A 271 -1.47 17.01 -19.21
CA GLU A 271 -1.98 18.37 -19.39
C GLU A 271 -2.93 18.79 -18.26
N HIS A 272 -3.15 17.94 -17.24
CA HIS A 272 -4.09 18.18 -16.14
C HIS A 272 -5.50 18.59 -16.62
N ARG A 273 -5.96 17.94 -17.69
CA ARG A 273 -7.29 18.20 -18.27
C ARG A 273 -8.32 17.37 -17.51
N ASP A 274 -9.43 18.02 -17.12
CA ASP A 274 -10.52 17.36 -16.37
C ASP A 274 -10.05 16.77 -15.02
N ASP A 275 -9.19 17.52 -14.31
CA ASP A 275 -8.77 17.22 -12.94
C ASP A 275 -9.85 17.60 -11.93
N LEU A 276 -10.04 16.75 -10.92
CA LEU A 276 -10.91 17.06 -9.79
C LEU A 276 -10.22 18.04 -8.83
N ASP A 277 -11.02 18.89 -8.20
CA ASP A 277 -10.60 19.66 -7.03
C ASP A 277 -11.45 19.28 -5.78
N PRO A 278 -11.00 19.63 -4.56
CA PRO A 278 -11.72 19.29 -3.34
C PRO A 278 -13.18 19.81 -3.28
N GLY A 279 -13.45 20.98 -3.87
CA GLY A 279 -14.78 21.57 -3.94
C GLY A 279 -15.71 20.77 -4.87
N GLU A 280 -15.22 20.36 -6.03
CA GLU A 280 -15.97 19.47 -6.93
C GLU A 280 -16.28 18.12 -6.27
N VAL A 281 -15.28 17.54 -5.58
CA VAL A 281 -15.46 16.28 -4.84
C VAL A 281 -16.57 16.42 -3.78
N ALA A 282 -16.53 17.50 -3.00
CA ALA A 282 -17.54 17.78 -1.97
C ALA A 282 -18.94 17.98 -2.57
N ALA A 283 -19.04 18.71 -3.69
CA ALA A 283 -20.30 18.95 -4.38
C ALA A 283 -20.92 17.65 -4.92
N ARG A 284 -20.11 16.75 -5.50
CA ARG A 284 -20.57 15.44 -6.01
C ARG A 284 -21.08 14.56 -4.87
N PHE A 285 -20.37 14.50 -3.75
CA PHE A 285 -20.85 13.79 -2.57
C PHE A 285 -22.15 14.38 -2.03
N ALA A 286 -22.23 15.71 -1.87
CA ALA A 286 -23.44 16.37 -1.40
C ALA A 286 -24.64 16.07 -2.31
N ALA A 287 -24.44 16.06 -3.63
CA ALA A 287 -25.48 15.70 -4.59
C ALA A 287 -25.96 14.25 -4.42
N ASP A 288 -25.05 13.28 -4.28
CA ASP A 288 -25.41 11.87 -4.07
C ASP A 288 -26.10 11.64 -2.70
N VAL A 289 -25.63 12.32 -1.64
CA VAL A 289 -26.27 12.29 -0.31
C VAL A 289 -27.69 12.85 -0.38
N SER A 290 -27.91 13.99 -1.06
CA SER A 290 -29.25 14.52 -1.31
C SER A 290 -30.12 13.58 -2.13
N ALA A 291 -29.57 12.94 -3.16
CA ALA A 291 -30.30 11.97 -3.98
C ALA A 291 -30.74 10.74 -3.18
N ARG A 292 -30.04 10.41 -2.08
CA ARG A 292 -30.41 9.39 -1.09
C ARG A 292 -31.43 9.86 -0.05
N GLY A 293 -31.93 11.10 -0.15
CA GLY A 293 -32.92 11.67 0.76
C GLY A 293 -32.35 12.16 2.10
N LEU A 294 -31.03 12.35 2.18
CA LEU A 294 -30.35 12.86 3.38
C LEU A 294 -29.95 14.33 3.20
N GLU A 295 -29.93 15.10 4.27
CA GLU A 295 -29.41 16.48 4.24
C GLU A 295 -27.86 16.45 4.15
N PRO A 296 -27.26 16.99 3.08
CA PRO A 296 -25.82 16.93 2.89
C PRO A 296 -25.08 17.92 3.80
N VAL A 297 -23.99 17.47 4.42
CA VAL A 297 -23.02 18.37 5.04
C VAL A 297 -22.29 19.11 3.91
N ARG A 298 -22.32 20.44 3.95
CA ARG A 298 -21.58 21.31 3.02
C ARG A 298 -20.40 21.95 3.78
N PRO A 299 -19.21 21.32 3.77
CA PRO A 299 -18.07 21.84 4.50
C PRO A 299 -17.48 23.07 3.80
N SER A 300 -16.93 24.01 4.57
CA SER A 300 -16.09 25.09 4.02
C SER A 300 -14.68 24.59 3.68
N ASP A 301 -14.20 23.56 4.40
CA ASP A 301 -12.98 22.81 4.09
C ASP A 301 -13.31 21.30 4.02
N PRO A 302 -13.49 20.74 2.81
CA PRO A 302 -13.85 19.34 2.65
C PRO A 302 -12.73 18.36 3.01
N LEU A 303 -11.48 18.82 3.16
CA LEU A 303 -10.35 17.95 3.48
C LEU A 303 -10.27 17.63 4.98
N SER A 304 -10.88 18.46 5.84
CA SER A 304 -10.74 18.33 7.29
C SER A 304 -12.04 18.39 8.11
N ASP A 305 -13.19 18.81 7.54
CA ASP A 305 -14.45 18.95 8.32
C ASP A 305 -14.90 17.59 8.91
N PRO A 306 -14.92 17.44 10.25
CA PRO A 306 -15.22 16.16 10.89
C PRO A 306 -16.66 15.69 10.68
N ARG A 307 -17.62 16.61 10.46
CA ARG A 307 -19.02 16.26 10.16
C ARG A 307 -19.14 15.68 8.76
N PHE A 308 -18.37 16.23 7.82
CA PHE A 308 -18.32 15.71 6.45
C PHE A 308 -17.70 14.31 6.44
N VAL A 309 -16.56 14.12 7.12
CA VAL A 309 -15.93 12.80 7.30
C VAL A 309 -16.91 11.79 7.90
N ALA A 310 -17.61 12.15 8.98
CA ALA A 310 -18.57 11.27 9.64
C ALA A 310 -19.73 10.87 8.71
N GLN A 311 -20.30 11.84 7.97
CA GLN A 311 -21.38 11.57 7.03
C GLN A 311 -20.92 10.63 5.90
N LEU A 312 -19.73 10.87 5.32
CA LEU A 312 -19.23 10.02 4.23
C LEU A 312 -18.91 8.60 4.70
N ASN A 313 -18.37 8.43 5.90
CA ASN A 313 -18.15 7.08 6.47
C ASN A 313 -19.46 6.34 6.77
N GLN A 314 -20.54 7.07 7.10
CA GLN A 314 -21.86 6.48 7.28
C GLN A 314 -22.50 6.06 5.94
N VAL A 315 -22.37 6.89 4.91
CA VAL A 315 -23.00 6.67 3.59
C VAL A 315 -22.21 5.68 2.73
N TYR A 316 -20.88 5.67 2.86
CA TYR A 316 -19.96 4.81 2.11
C TYR A 316 -19.04 4.02 3.07
N PRO A 317 -19.60 3.13 3.90
CA PRO A 317 -18.83 2.41 4.90
C PRO A 317 -17.78 1.50 4.24
N PRO A 318 -16.63 1.24 4.90
CA PRO A 318 -15.72 0.20 4.47
C PRO A 318 -16.41 -1.18 4.58
N VAL A 319 -16.21 -2.02 3.56
CA VAL A 319 -16.72 -3.39 3.52
C VAL A 319 -15.53 -4.33 3.28
N PRO A 320 -14.72 -4.61 4.31
CA PRO A 320 -13.62 -5.55 4.19
C PRO A 320 -14.15 -6.99 4.04
N PRO A 321 -13.34 -7.91 3.49
CA PRO A 321 -13.63 -9.33 3.54
C PRO A 321 -13.83 -9.83 4.98
N GLU A 322 -14.70 -10.82 5.15
CA GLU A 322 -14.81 -11.56 6.41
C GLU A 322 -13.51 -12.34 6.67
N ALA A 323 -13.08 -12.36 7.93
CA ALA A 323 -11.75 -12.82 8.34
C ALA A 323 -11.61 -14.34 8.37
#